data_AF-A0A442S218-F1
#
_entry.id   AF-A0A442S218-F1
#
_cell.length_a   1.000
_cell.length_b   1.000
_cell.length_c   1.000
_cell.angle_alpha   90.00
_cell.angle_beta   90.00
_cell.angle_gamma   90.00
#
_symmetry.space_group_name_H-M   'P 1'
#
loop_
_entity.id
_entity.type
_entity.pdbx_description
1 polymer ?
#
loop_
_entity_poly.entity_id
_entity_poly.type
_entity_poly.pdbx_seq_one_letter_code
_entity_poly.pdbx_strand_id
1 'polypeptide(L)'
;QGYRNALPDLRLHRGGHRHALVGGHASFTMLLGDRAMARAFDNKAGLFIGTEIVRRLKEDGGLHPEVGVYVLGTVQEEIGSRGAQTAAFNLAPHVALAVDMGVAMDYPLARAEDQGKLDLGKGPGLSQRSVRPSQRSRGS
;
A
#
# COMPACT_ATOMS: atom_id res chain seq x y z
N GLN A 1 28.44 -4.71 -17.29
CA GLN A 1 27.62 -3.57 -16.80
C GLN A 1 26.15 -4.01 -16.79
N GLY A 2 25.38 -4.16 -15.72
CA GLY A 2 25.48 -3.71 -14.34
C GLY A 2 24.25 -2.88 -13.92
N TYR A 3 23.02 -3.43 -13.98
CA TYR A 3 21.83 -2.78 -13.38
C TYR A 3 21.43 -3.53 -12.11
N ARG A 4 21.98 -3.11 -10.97
CA ARG A 4 21.53 -3.51 -9.64
C ARG A 4 20.57 -2.44 -9.11
N ASN A 5 19.29 -2.53 -9.48
CA ASN A 5 18.23 -1.79 -8.80
C ASN A 5 17.88 -2.55 -7.51
N ALA A 6 18.70 -2.38 -6.48
CA ALA A 6 18.36 -2.83 -5.13
C ALA A 6 17.68 -1.66 -4.40
N LEU A 7 16.49 -1.89 -3.86
CA LEU A 7 15.84 -0.94 -2.94
C LEU A 7 16.73 -0.75 -1.69
N PRO A 8 16.72 0.42 -1.06
CA PRO A 8 17.56 0.70 0.11
C PRO A 8 17.22 -0.25 1.27
N ASP A 9 18.27 -0.83 1.88
CA ASP A 9 18.20 -1.60 3.13
C ASP A 9 17.87 -0.65 4.29
N LEU A 10 16.58 -0.44 4.57
CA LEU A 10 16.14 0.38 5.69
C LEU A 10 16.15 -0.44 7.00
N ARG A 11 17.15 -0.21 7.86
CA ARG A 11 17.18 -0.74 9.24
C ARG A 11 16.41 0.20 10.17
N LEU A 12 15.22 -0.21 10.62
CA LEU A 12 14.48 0.46 11.70
C LEU A 12 15.00 0.04 13.07
N HIS A 13 15.14 1.01 13.97
CA HIS A 13 15.65 0.86 15.33
C HIS A 13 14.65 0.13 16.24
N ARG A 14 15.16 -0.77 17.10
CA ARG A 14 14.38 -1.71 17.94
C ARG A 14 13.67 -0.99 19.10
N GLY A 15 12.34 -1.04 19.09
CA GLY A 15 11.49 -0.90 20.27
C GLY A 15 10.51 -2.07 20.38
N GLY A 16 10.80 -3.02 21.29
CA GLY A 16 9.80 -3.84 22.00
C GLY A 16 8.95 -4.91 21.28
N HIS A 17 8.66 -4.84 19.98
CA HIS A 17 7.72 -5.78 19.34
C HIS A 17 8.25 -6.36 18.02
N ARG A 18 8.37 -7.70 17.98
CA ARG A 18 8.90 -8.46 16.84
C ARG A 18 7.95 -8.34 15.65
N HIS A 19 8.33 -7.56 14.63
CA HIS A 19 7.70 -7.58 13.32
C HIS A 19 8.74 -8.04 12.29
N ALA A 20 8.40 -9.12 11.56
CA ALA A 20 9.27 -9.75 10.60
C ALA A 20 9.28 -8.98 9.28
N LEU A 21 10.43 -8.44 8.89
CA LEU A 21 10.72 -8.06 7.51
C LEU A 21 11.27 -9.30 6.80
N VAL A 22 10.50 -9.86 5.87
CA VAL A 22 11.01 -10.89 4.95
C VAL A 22 11.81 -10.18 3.86
N GLY A 23 13.13 -10.12 4.05
CA GLY A 23 14.08 -9.59 3.07
C GLY A 23 14.22 -10.54 1.88
N GLY A 24 13.71 -10.11 0.72
CA GLY A 24 14.04 -10.69 -0.57
C GLY A 24 14.51 -9.58 -1.50
N HIS A 25 15.55 -9.84 -2.30
CA HIS A 25 16.00 -8.95 -3.37
C HIS A 25 14.78 -8.57 -4.24
N ALA A 26 14.31 -7.32 -4.12
CA ALA A 26 13.21 -6.80 -4.91
C ALA A 26 13.75 -6.34 -6.27
N SER A 27 13.97 -7.28 -7.19
CA SER A 27 14.30 -6.97 -8.57
C SER A 27 13.03 -6.72 -9.39
N PHE A 28 13.09 -5.76 -10.30
CA PHE A 28 12.10 -5.53 -11.34
C PHE A 28 12.79 -5.40 -12.70
N THR A 29 12.04 -5.65 -13.76
CA THR A 29 12.48 -5.55 -15.14
C THR A 29 11.71 -4.43 -15.82
N MET A 30 12.42 -3.53 -16.49
CA MET A 30 11.80 -2.51 -17.33
C MET A 30 11.22 -3.16 -18.59
N LEU A 31 10.02 -2.72 -18.95
CA LEU A 31 9.33 -3.05 -20.19
C LEU A 31 9.42 -1.83 -21.14
N LEU A 32 8.67 -1.86 -22.24
CA LEU A 32 8.61 -0.74 -23.18
C LEU A 32 8.05 0.53 -22.51
N GLY A 33 8.73 1.66 -22.72
CA GLY A 33 8.38 2.96 -22.12
C GLY A 33 8.63 2.96 -20.61
N ASP A 34 7.73 3.57 -19.85
CA ASP A 34 7.86 3.75 -18.40
C ASP A 34 7.17 2.61 -17.61
N ARG A 35 7.12 1.40 -18.19
CA ARG A 35 6.44 0.23 -17.61
C ARG A 35 7.46 -0.71 -16.97
N ALA A 36 7.05 -1.41 -15.91
CA ALA A 36 7.90 -2.37 -15.21
C ALA A 36 7.12 -3.63 -14.80
N MET A 37 7.83 -4.74 -14.65
CA MET A 37 7.30 -6.01 -14.13
C MET A 37 8.20 -6.50 -12.99
N ALA A 38 7.58 -7.07 -11.94
CA ALA A 38 8.31 -7.75 -10.86
C ALA A 38 7.48 -8.88 -10.25
N ARG A 39 8.15 -9.77 -9.49
CA ARG A 39 7.45 -10.77 -8.67
C ARG A 39 6.83 -10.14 -7.42
N ALA A 40 5.54 -10.40 -7.22
CA ALA A 40 4.73 -9.82 -6.14
C ALA A 40 4.83 -8.29 -6.14
N PHE A 41 4.68 -7.68 -7.33
CA PHE A 41 4.64 -6.22 -7.47
C PHE A 41 3.47 -5.65 -6.66
N ASP A 42 2.33 -6.33 -6.73
CA ASP A 42 1.27 -6.25 -5.75
C ASP A 42 1.61 -7.11 -4.50
N ASN A 43 1.70 -6.60 -3.27
CA ASN A 43 1.61 -5.18 -2.85
C ASN A 43 2.97 -4.62 -2.36
N LYS A 44 4.08 -5.10 -2.92
CA LYS A 44 5.41 -4.53 -2.63
C LYS A 44 5.49 -3.06 -3.05
N ALA A 45 4.78 -2.67 -4.11
CA ALA A 45 4.68 -1.29 -4.54
C ALA A 45 4.04 -0.39 -3.47
N GLY A 46 2.94 -0.82 -2.84
CA GLY A 46 2.31 -0.07 -1.75
C GLY A 46 3.21 0.08 -0.52
N LEU A 47 3.96 -0.96 -0.17
CA LEU A 47 4.95 -0.89 0.92
C LEU A 47 6.08 0.09 0.61
N PHE A 48 6.56 0.09 -0.63
CA PHE A 48 7.57 1.06 -1.09
C PHE A 48 7.03 2.50 -1.01
N ILE A 49 5.81 2.74 -1.49
CA ILE A 49 5.15 4.06 -1.41
C ILE A 49 5.05 4.52 0.05
N GLY A 50 4.58 3.66 0.96
CA GLY A 50 4.49 4.00 2.38
C GLY A 50 5.86 4.35 3.00
N THR A 51 6.89 3.57 2.68
CA THR A 51 8.25 3.84 3.16
C THR A 51 8.79 5.17 2.63
N GLU A 52 8.53 5.45 1.36
CA GLU A 52 8.93 6.69 0.68
C GLU A 52 8.22 7.92 1.27
N ILE A 53 6.95 7.80 1.65
CA ILE A 53 6.21 8.87 2.36
C ILE A 53 6.92 9.22 3.67
N VAL A 54 7.25 8.24 4.51
CA VAL A 54 7.95 8.48 5.79
C VAL A 54 9.33 9.11 5.55
N ARG A 55 10.06 8.63 4.54
CA ARG A 55 11.37 9.19 4.17
C ARG A 55 11.26 10.66 3.78
N ARG A 56 10.32 10.99 2.88
CA ARG A 56 10.09 12.38 2.42
C ARG A 56 9.62 13.29 3.53
N LEU A 57 8.68 12.85 4.36
CA LEU A 57 8.23 13.63 5.54
C LEU A 57 9.40 13.99 6.46
N LYS A 58 10.34 13.06 6.66
CA LYS A 58 11.54 13.33 7.45
C LYS A 58 12.45 14.35 6.77
N GLU A 59 12.62 14.27 5.45
CA GLU A 59 13.44 15.21 4.67
C GLU A 59 12.82 16.61 4.62
N ASP A 60 11.49 16.70 4.62
CA ASP A 60 10.72 17.95 4.60
C ASP A 60 10.60 18.62 5.99
N GLY A 61 11.42 18.20 6.97
CA GLY A 61 11.47 18.81 8.30
C GLY A 61 10.64 18.10 9.38
N GLY A 62 10.04 16.95 9.05
CA GLY A 62 9.28 16.12 9.98
C GLY A 62 7.80 16.46 10.03
N LEU A 63 7.13 15.99 11.08
CA LEU A 63 5.70 16.18 11.30
C LEU A 63 5.46 17.23 12.37
N HIS A 64 4.28 17.87 12.33
CA HIS A 64 3.78 18.64 13.45
C HIS A 64 3.74 17.76 14.72
N PRO A 65 4.09 18.27 15.91
CA PRO A 65 4.21 17.45 17.12
C PRO A 65 2.95 16.64 17.51
N GLU A 66 1.78 17.12 17.09
CA GLU A 66 0.48 16.48 17.37
C GLU A 66 0.04 15.50 16.27
N VAL A 67 0.84 15.31 15.23
CA VAL A 67 0.52 14.45 14.09
C VAL A 67 1.41 13.21 14.11
N GLY A 68 0.78 12.04 14.25
CA GLY A 68 1.40 10.75 14.05
C GLY A 68 1.05 10.17 12.68
N VAL A 69 2.05 9.63 11.97
CA VAL A 69 1.86 8.86 10.72
C VAL A 69 2.32 7.44 10.94
N TYR A 70 1.46 6.47 10.61
CA TYR A 70 1.74 5.04 10.69
C TYR A 70 1.59 4.44 9.30
N VAL A 71 2.62 3.70 8.88
CA VAL A 71 2.61 2.92 7.63
C VAL A 71 2.60 1.45 7.99
N LEU A 72 1.62 0.72 7.46
CA LEU A 72 1.36 -0.67 7.81
C LEU A 72 1.32 -1.52 6.55
N GLY A 73 2.23 -2.49 6.46
CA GLY A 73 2.06 -3.62 5.55
C GLY A 73 1.22 -4.67 6.25
N THR A 74 0.00 -4.91 5.79
CA THR A 74 -0.86 -5.95 6.37
C THR A 74 -0.75 -7.24 5.56
N VAL A 75 -0.69 -8.38 6.26
CA VAL A 75 -0.75 -9.70 5.65
C VAL A 75 -2.22 -10.16 5.54
N GLN A 76 -2.51 -11.06 4.61
CA GLN A 76 -3.85 -11.66 4.41
C GLN A 76 -4.96 -10.64 4.07
N GLU A 77 -4.65 -9.70 3.19
CA GLU A 77 -5.65 -8.80 2.60
C GLU A 77 -6.72 -9.63 1.85
N GLU A 78 -6.25 -10.61 1.06
CA GLU A 78 -7.03 -11.58 0.28
C GLU A 78 -7.95 -12.52 1.09
N ILE A 79 -7.80 -12.57 2.42
CA ILE A 79 -8.58 -13.46 3.31
C ILE A 79 -9.43 -12.69 4.35
N GLY A 80 -9.61 -11.37 4.13
CA GLY A 80 -10.60 -10.58 4.86
C GLY A 80 -10.04 -9.42 5.69
N SER A 81 -8.87 -8.88 5.32
CA SER A 81 -8.32 -7.64 5.88
C SER A 81 -8.22 -7.60 7.41
N ARG A 82 -8.15 -8.76 8.08
CA ARG A 82 -8.14 -8.85 9.56
C ARG A 82 -6.96 -8.11 10.19
N GLY A 83 -5.81 -8.10 9.50
CA GLY A 83 -4.65 -7.32 9.90
C GLY A 83 -4.92 -5.81 9.93
N ALA A 84 -5.57 -5.28 8.89
CA ALA A 84 -5.97 -3.88 8.83
C ALA A 84 -7.01 -3.53 9.90
N GLN A 85 -8.00 -4.40 10.14
CA GLN A 85 -9.00 -4.20 11.19
C GLN A 85 -8.37 -4.18 12.59
N THR A 86 -7.42 -5.07 12.85
CA THR A 86 -6.74 -5.16 14.14
C THR A 86 -5.87 -3.93 14.38
N ALA A 87 -5.14 -3.48 13.35
CA ALA A 87 -4.34 -2.26 13.44
C ALA A 87 -5.21 -1.01 13.63
N ALA A 88 -6.33 -0.91 12.92
CA ALA A 88 -7.28 0.19 13.08
C ALA A 88 -7.89 0.24 14.49
N PHE A 89 -8.22 -0.93 15.07
CA PHE A 89 -8.73 -1.01 16.44
C PHE A 89 -7.71 -0.55 17.48
N ASN A 90 -6.43 -0.93 17.31
CA ASN A 90 -5.37 -0.59 18.26
C ASN A 90 -4.84 0.85 18.12
N LEU A 91 -4.73 1.35 16.89
CA LEU A 91 -4.19 2.70 16.62
C LEU A 91 -5.25 3.80 16.71
N ALA A 92 -6.53 3.48 16.47
CA ALA A 92 -7.64 4.42 16.41
C ALA A 92 -7.33 5.70 15.59
N PRO A 93 -6.95 5.57 14.30
CA PRO A 93 -6.52 6.71 13.49
C PRO A 93 -7.69 7.66 13.17
N HIS A 94 -7.42 8.97 13.16
CA HIS A 94 -8.39 9.98 12.72
C HIS A 94 -8.73 9.86 11.23
N VAL A 95 -7.73 9.51 10.41
CA VAL A 95 -7.86 9.32 8.96
C VAL A 95 -7.01 8.11 8.56
N ALA A 96 -7.52 7.30 7.65
CA ALA A 96 -6.80 6.17 7.07
C ALA A 96 -6.85 6.24 5.54
N LEU A 97 -5.69 6.02 4.91
CA LEU A 97 -5.57 5.88 3.46
C LEU A 97 -5.14 4.45 3.14
N ALA A 98 -5.97 3.74 2.38
CA ALA A 98 -5.60 2.43 1.84
C ALA A 98 -4.91 2.63 0.49
N VAL A 99 -3.66 2.16 0.39
CA VAL A 99 -2.89 2.17 -0.85
C VAL A 99 -2.82 0.74 -1.36
N ASP A 100 -3.41 0.53 -2.53
CA ASP A 100 -3.52 -0.79 -3.13
C ASP A 100 -3.42 -0.74 -4.65
N MET A 101 -3.13 -1.88 -5.26
CA MET A 101 -2.95 -1.99 -6.70
C MET A 101 -4.29 -2.28 -7.39
N GLY A 102 -4.67 -1.43 -8.34
CA GLY A 102 -5.82 -1.67 -9.22
C GLY A 102 -5.44 -2.48 -10.46
N VAL A 103 -6.44 -3.08 -11.09
CA VAL A 103 -6.28 -3.77 -12.39
C VAL A 103 -6.36 -2.73 -13.51
N ALA A 104 -5.34 -2.69 -14.35
CA ALA A 104 -5.37 -1.84 -15.54
C ALA A 104 -6.35 -2.39 -16.59
N MET A 105 -7.11 -1.51 -17.22
CA MET A 105 -8.19 -1.82 -18.17
C MET A 105 -7.87 -1.38 -19.60
N ASP A 106 -6.60 -1.12 -19.91
CA ASP A 106 -6.10 -0.68 -21.22
C ASP A 106 -5.62 -1.84 -22.12
N TYR A 107 -6.24 -3.02 -21.98
CA TYR A 107 -5.96 -4.22 -22.79
C TYR A 107 -7.16 -4.62 -23.68
N PRO A 108 -6.95 -5.29 -24.85
CA PRO A 108 -7.99 -5.45 -25.87
C PRO A 108 -9.28 -6.16 -25.43
N LEU A 109 -9.24 -6.96 -24.36
CA LEU A 109 -10.38 -7.71 -23.84
C LEU A 109 -10.98 -7.09 -22.58
N ALA A 110 -10.43 -5.95 -22.12
CA ALA A 110 -10.89 -5.28 -20.93
C ALA A 110 -12.30 -4.71 -21.16
N ARG A 111 -13.17 -4.88 -20.18
CA ARG A 111 -14.50 -4.27 -20.16
C ARG A 111 -14.53 -3.29 -19.01
N ALA A 112 -14.40 -2.00 -19.30
CA ALA A 112 -14.27 -0.97 -18.28
C ALA A 112 -15.48 -0.92 -17.32
N GLU A 113 -16.61 -1.48 -17.74
CA GLU A 113 -17.82 -1.62 -16.91
C GLU A 113 -17.62 -2.54 -15.71
N ASP A 114 -16.67 -3.48 -15.76
CA ASP A 114 -16.48 -4.49 -14.72
C ASP A 114 -15.72 -3.94 -13.50
N GLN A 115 -14.77 -3.03 -13.70
CA GLN A 115 -13.84 -2.56 -12.66
C GLN A 115 -13.52 -1.05 -12.69
N GLY A 116 -14.23 -0.28 -13.53
CA GLY A 116 -13.92 1.13 -13.77
C GLY A 116 -12.77 1.32 -14.75
N LYS A 117 -12.49 2.58 -15.12
CA LYS A 117 -11.41 2.90 -16.07
C LYS A 117 -10.13 3.26 -15.33
N LEU A 118 -9.15 2.35 -15.35
CA LEU A 118 -7.80 2.56 -14.83
C LEU A 118 -6.80 2.21 -15.94
N ASP A 119 -6.16 3.22 -16.53
CA ASP A 119 -5.21 3.00 -17.64
C ASP A 119 -3.77 3.19 -17.14
N LEU A 120 -2.83 2.35 -17.59
CA LEU A 120 -1.43 2.48 -17.18
C LEU A 120 -0.85 3.83 -17.62
N GLY A 121 -0.12 4.48 -16.71
CA GLY A 121 0.54 5.76 -16.98
C GLY A 121 -0.38 6.98 -16.92
N LYS A 122 -1.64 6.83 -16.49
CA LYS A 122 -2.58 7.97 -16.31
C LYS A 122 -2.68 8.48 -14.87
N GLY A 123 -1.80 7.99 -13.98
CA GLY A 123 -1.76 8.36 -12.57
C GLY A 123 -2.54 7.40 -11.67
N PRO A 124 -2.61 7.68 -10.36
CA PRO A 124 -3.29 6.83 -9.40
C PRO A 124 -4.82 6.92 -9.55
N GLY A 125 -5.49 5.78 -9.37
CA GLY A 125 -6.94 5.72 -9.25
C GLY A 125 -7.41 6.09 -7.84
N LEU A 126 -8.57 6.72 -7.73
CA LEU A 126 -9.25 6.95 -6.46
C LEU A 126 -10.49 6.07 -6.38
N SER A 127 -10.56 5.23 -5.35
CA SER A 127 -11.74 4.43 -5.05
C SER A 127 -12.32 4.89 -3.71
N GLN A 128 -13.61 5.21 -3.72
CA GLN A 128 -14.35 5.56 -2.51
C GLN A 128 -15.35 4.44 -2.21
N ARG A 129 -15.16 3.77 -1.08
CA ARG A 129 -16.15 2.82 -0.56
C ARG A 129 -16.85 3.44 0.64
N SER A 130 -18.15 3.71 0.52
CA SER A 130 -18.97 4.08 1.67
C SER A 130 -19.19 2.83 2.53
N VAL A 131 -18.63 2.82 3.75
CA VAL A 131 -18.90 1.78 4.74
C VAL A 131 -20.15 2.20 5.51
N ARG A 132 -21.29 1.53 5.27
CA ARG A 132 -22.45 1.69 6.15
C ARG A 132 -22.16 0.99 7.47
N PRO A 133 -22.31 1.66 8.64
CA PRO A 133 -22.28 0.97 9.92
C PRO A 133 -23.34 -0.13 9.89
N SER A 134 -22.98 -1.36 10.27
CA SER A 134 -23.96 -2.42 10.40
C SER A 134 -24.98 -2.00 11.45
N GLN A 135 -26.24 -1.83 11.03
CA GLN A 135 -27.38 -1.76 11.93
C GLN A 135 -27.48 -3.13 12.62
N ARG A 136 -26.78 -3.30 13.74
CA ARG A 136 -27.10 -4.38 14.67
C ARG A 136 -28.48 -4.03 15.25
N SER A 137 -29.51 -4.74 14.81
CA SER A 137 -30.76 -4.80 15.53
C SER A 137 -30.44 -5.22 16.96
N ARG A 138 -30.65 -4.32 17.92
CA ARG A 138 -30.78 -4.72 19.32
C ARG A 138 -32.08 -5.51 19.36
N GLY A 139 -31.96 -6.83 19.48
CA GLY A 139 -33.09 -7.69 19.79
C GLY A 139 -33.75 -7.21 21.07
N SER A 140 -35.07 -7.09 20.99
CA SER A 140 -36.02 -6.87 22.10
C SER A 140 -36.00 -7.99 23.11
#